data_AF-A0A9E1J105-F1
#
_entry.id   AF-A0A9E1J105-F1
#
_cell.length_a   1.000
_cell.length_b   1.000
_cell.length_c   1.000
_cell.angle_alpha   90.00
_cell.angle_beta   90.00
_cell.angle_gamma   90.00
#
_symmetry.space_group_name_H-M   'P 1'
#
loop_
_entity.id
_entity.type
_entity.pdbx_description
1 polymer ?
#
loop_
_entity_poly.entity_id
_entity_poly.type
_entity_poly.pdbx_seq_one_letter_code
_entity_poly.pdbx_strand_id
1 'polypeptide(L)'
;MAESTSGSKDGDKNIDFGFRRVSEDEHAGLVGQVFDSVANRYDLMNDLMSGGLHRLWKQALIQWLNPTRSMRLVDVAGGTGDVAFRALEKASETHSEVRPEITICDPSESMLGVARRRAVDRGHLQGVSFVCARAEALPQPDRTVDACTISFGLRNVTDRQVGLSEMRRILDIGGH
;
A
#
# COMPACT_ATOMS: atom_id res chain seq x y z
N MET A 1 2.16 -65.31 -15.27
CA MET A 1 1.68 -64.46 -14.17
C MET A 1 1.56 -63.05 -14.72
N ALA A 2 0.37 -62.47 -14.61
CA ALA A 2 -0.07 -61.25 -15.30
C ALA A 2 0.06 -60.00 -14.40
N GLU A 3 0.07 -58.82 -15.06
CA GLU A 3 -0.18 -57.42 -14.65
C GLU A 3 0.93 -56.52 -15.25
N SER A 4 0.74 -55.61 -16.22
CA SER A 4 -0.33 -54.68 -16.64
C SER A 4 -0.59 -53.48 -15.71
N THR A 5 0.10 -52.38 -16.06
CA THR A 5 -0.39 -51.00 -16.28
C THR A 5 -0.78 -50.04 -15.14
N SER A 6 -0.11 -48.88 -15.23
CA SER A 6 -0.64 -47.49 -15.16
C SER A 6 -0.77 -46.79 -13.81
N GLY A 7 -0.42 -45.51 -13.81
CA GLY A 7 -0.77 -44.58 -12.74
C GLY A 7 0.22 -43.42 -12.60
N SER A 8 0.16 -42.47 -13.52
CA SER A 8 0.71 -41.12 -13.34
C SER A 8 0.25 -40.53 -12.00
N LYS A 9 1.18 -39.95 -11.22
CA LYS A 9 0.79 -38.99 -10.18
C LYS A 9 1.75 -37.81 -10.16
N ASP A 10 1.11 -36.65 -10.31
CA ASP A 10 1.58 -35.30 -10.09
C ASP A 10 2.66 -35.20 -9.01
N GLY A 11 3.72 -34.47 -9.36
CA GLY A 11 4.69 -33.97 -8.40
C GLY A 11 4.04 -32.91 -7.52
N ASP A 12 3.46 -33.38 -6.42
CA ASP A 12 3.00 -32.58 -5.29
C ASP A 12 4.19 -31.81 -4.69
N LYS A 13 4.39 -30.57 -5.14
CA LYS A 13 5.41 -29.66 -4.61
C LYS A 13 4.94 -29.13 -3.26
N ASN A 14 5.13 -29.95 -2.23
CA ASN A 14 4.95 -29.54 -0.85
C ASN A 14 5.98 -28.44 -0.50
N ILE A 15 5.51 -27.25 -0.10
CA ILE A 15 6.35 -26.19 0.48
C ILE A 15 6.11 -26.21 1.99
N ASP A 16 7.19 -26.38 2.76
CA ASP A 16 7.15 -26.56 4.21
C ASP A 16 6.81 -25.24 4.91
N PHE A 17 5.65 -25.21 5.60
CA PHE A 17 5.27 -24.15 6.53
C PHE A 17 4.75 -24.78 7.83
N GLY A 18 5.16 -24.23 8.97
CA GLY A 18 5.06 -24.83 10.29
C GLY A 18 3.77 -25.62 10.59
N PHE A 19 3.96 -26.94 10.79
CA PHE A 19 3.08 -27.89 11.47
C PHE A 19 1.63 -28.09 11.00
N ARG A 20 1.28 -27.90 9.72
CA ARG A 20 0.11 -28.60 9.12
C ARG A 20 0.15 -28.57 7.59
N ARG A 21 -0.11 -29.72 6.95
CA ARG A 21 -0.39 -29.78 5.49
C ARG A 21 -1.82 -29.29 5.25
N VAL A 22 -1.98 -28.33 4.35
CA VAL A 22 -3.26 -27.72 3.96
C VAL A 22 -3.36 -27.69 2.44
N SER A 23 -4.58 -27.80 1.92
CA SER A 23 -4.86 -27.75 0.48
C SER A 23 -4.56 -26.36 -0.11
N GLU A 24 -4.35 -26.24 -1.44
CA GLU A 24 -4.00 -24.95 -2.08
C GLU A 24 -5.04 -23.85 -1.81
N ASP A 25 -6.33 -24.20 -1.80
CA ASP A 25 -7.44 -23.29 -1.47
C ASP A 25 -7.45 -22.87 0.01
N GLU A 26 -7.14 -23.80 0.92
CA GLU A 26 -6.96 -23.49 2.34
C GLU A 26 -5.71 -22.63 2.57
N HIS A 27 -4.64 -22.86 1.81
CA HIS A 27 -3.40 -22.10 1.89
C HIS A 27 -3.63 -20.66 1.48
N ALA A 28 -4.41 -20.38 0.42
CA ALA A 28 -4.76 -19.00 0.03
C ALA A 28 -5.55 -18.27 1.14
N GLY A 29 -6.52 -18.94 1.77
CA GLY A 29 -7.30 -18.40 2.88
C GLY A 29 -6.47 -18.20 4.16
N LEU A 30 -5.61 -19.15 4.51
CA LEU A 30 -4.68 -19.08 5.65
C LEU A 30 -3.62 -18.02 5.44
N VAL A 31 -3.08 -17.90 4.24
CA VAL A 31 -2.13 -16.85 3.85
C VAL A 31 -2.82 -15.48 3.92
N GLY A 32 -4.05 -15.35 3.45
CA GLY A 32 -4.85 -14.14 3.62
C GLY A 32 -5.07 -13.77 5.09
N GLN A 33 -5.42 -14.73 5.95
CA GLN A 33 -5.58 -14.52 7.39
C GLN A 33 -4.26 -14.22 8.11
N VAL A 34 -3.16 -14.87 7.72
CA VAL A 34 -1.82 -14.56 8.23
C VAL A 34 -1.43 -13.16 7.79
N PHE A 35 -1.64 -12.77 6.54
CA PHE A 35 -1.38 -11.42 6.06
C PHE A 35 -2.26 -10.38 6.74
N ASP A 36 -3.56 -10.64 6.94
CA ASP A 36 -4.46 -9.75 7.69
C ASP A 36 -4.03 -9.66 9.16
N SER A 37 -3.60 -10.77 9.77
CA SER A 37 -3.12 -10.79 11.16
C SER A 37 -1.75 -10.15 11.31
N VAL A 38 -0.88 -10.23 10.30
CA VAL A 38 0.44 -9.59 10.26
C VAL A 38 0.26 -8.11 10.01
N ALA A 39 -0.60 -7.69 9.08
CA ALA A 39 -0.91 -6.28 8.83
C ALA A 39 -1.52 -5.61 10.08
N ASN A 40 -2.51 -6.25 10.72
CA ASN A 40 -3.08 -5.75 11.98
C ASN A 40 -2.05 -5.74 13.13
N ARG A 41 -1.15 -6.74 13.21
CA ARG A 41 -0.06 -6.73 14.20
C ARG A 41 1.02 -5.70 13.89
N TYR A 42 1.31 -5.42 12.62
CA TYR A 42 2.30 -4.43 12.21
C TYR A 42 1.81 -3.02 12.49
N ASP A 43 0.53 -2.73 12.18
CA ASP A 43 -0.13 -1.47 12.56
C ASP A 43 -0.13 -1.34 14.09
N LEU A 44 -0.51 -2.38 14.83
CA LEU A 44 -0.49 -2.38 16.31
C LEU A 44 0.91 -2.23 16.91
N MET A 45 1.95 -2.83 16.32
CA MET A 45 3.34 -2.70 16.78
C MET A 45 3.89 -1.31 16.47
N ASN A 46 3.59 -0.70 15.32
CA ASN A 46 3.90 0.72 15.07
C ASN A 46 3.19 1.63 16.09
N ASP A 47 1.95 1.29 16.43
CA ASP A 47 1.16 2.02 17.42
C ASP A 47 1.76 1.92 18.83
N LEU A 48 2.18 0.73 19.26
CA LEU A 48 2.76 0.48 20.58
C LEU A 48 4.18 1.04 20.71
N MET A 49 5.02 0.89 19.69
CA MET A 49 6.44 1.29 19.71
C MET A 49 6.64 2.81 19.72
N SER A 50 5.64 3.57 19.26
CA SER A 50 5.68 5.04 19.27
C SER A 50 4.90 5.67 20.42
N GLY A 51 4.27 4.87 21.30
CA GLY A 51 3.37 5.38 22.34
C GLY A 51 2.20 6.20 21.78
N GLY A 52 1.77 5.90 20.54
CA GLY A 52 0.72 6.67 19.83
C GLY A 52 1.19 7.97 19.18
N LEU A 53 2.45 8.39 19.34
CA LEU A 53 2.95 9.69 18.84
C LEU A 53 2.96 9.78 17.31
N HIS A 54 3.10 8.64 16.62
CA HIS A 54 3.04 8.58 15.16
C HIS A 54 1.70 9.12 14.60
N ARG A 55 0.60 9.08 15.37
CA ARG A 55 -0.69 9.66 14.97
C ARG A 55 -0.62 11.18 14.87
N LEU A 56 0.06 11.81 15.83
CA LEU A 56 0.30 13.25 15.83
C LEU A 56 1.24 13.65 14.68
N TRP A 57 2.28 12.86 14.41
CA TRP A 57 3.18 13.12 13.28
C TRP A 57 2.48 12.96 11.93
N LYS A 58 1.63 11.94 11.78
CA LYS A 58 0.80 11.80 10.58
C LYS A 58 -0.20 12.94 10.44
N GLN A 59 -0.80 13.41 11.53
CA GLN A 59 -1.68 14.58 11.49
C GLN A 59 -0.91 15.86 11.11
N ALA A 60 0.29 16.07 11.66
CA ALA A 60 1.16 17.18 11.29
C ALA A 60 1.59 17.10 9.81
N LEU A 61 1.92 15.90 9.32
CA LEU A 61 2.20 15.65 7.90
C LEU A 61 1.04 16.10 7.02
N ILE A 62 -0.19 15.73 7.36
CA ILE A 62 -1.39 16.13 6.60
C ILE A 62 -1.62 17.64 6.67
N GLN A 63 -1.33 18.29 7.80
CA GLN A 63 -1.41 19.75 7.91
C GLN A 63 -0.37 20.45 7.02
N TRP A 64 0.87 19.95 6.98
CA TRP A 64 1.92 20.51 6.12
C TRP A 64 1.69 20.24 4.64
N LEU A 65 1.18 19.04 4.31
CA LEU A 65 0.80 18.67 2.96
C LEU A 65 -0.29 19.60 2.40
N ASN A 66 -1.16 20.10 3.29
CA ASN A 66 -2.31 20.95 2.99
C ASN A 66 -3.11 20.48 1.75
N PRO A 67 -3.67 19.24 1.77
CA PRO A 67 -4.34 18.66 0.62
C PRO A 67 -5.50 19.52 0.10
N THR A 68 -5.52 19.75 -1.21
CA THR A 68 -6.61 20.46 -1.88
C THR A 68 -7.42 19.52 -2.76
N ARG A 69 -8.63 19.94 -3.13
CA ARG A 69 -9.56 19.15 -3.96
C ARG A 69 -9.08 18.89 -5.39
N SER A 70 -8.10 19.61 -5.89
CA SER A 70 -7.52 19.40 -7.22
C SER A 70 -6.14 18.76 -7.18
N MET A 71 -5.66 18.39 -5.99
CA MET A 71 -4.31 17.85 -5.80
C MET A 71 -4.21 16.44 -6.34
N ARG A 72 -3.20 16.22 -7.19
CA ARG A 72 -2.70 14.91 -7.59
C ARG A 72 -1.60 14.50 -6.62
N LEU A 73 -1.89 13.54 -5.75
CA LEU A 73 -1.00 13.06 -4.70
C LEU A 73 -0.54 11.63 -4.99
N VAL A 74 0.75 11.34 -4.82
CA VAL A 74 1.26 9.96 -4.75
C VAL A 74 1.77 9.67 -3.34
N ASP A 75 1.21 8.65 -2.69
CA ASP A 75 1.67 8.14 -1.40
C ASP A 75 2.54 6.90 -1.61
N VAL A 76 3.86 7.10 -1.60
CA VAL A 76 4.88 6.06 -1.85
C VAL A 76 5.11 5.24 -0.59
N ALA A 77 5.18 3.93 -0.75
CA ALA A 77 5.13 2.97 0.36
C ALA A 77 3.91 3.23 1.27
N GLY A 78 2.78 3.58 0.65
CA GLY A 78 1.55 3.97 1.35
C GLY A 78 0.82 2.79 2.02
N GLY A 79 1.25 1.55 1.73
CA GLY A 79 0.78 0.34 2.41
C GLY A 79 -0.74 0.23 2.48
N THR A 80 -1.27 0.23 3.71
CA THR A 80 -2.70 0.10 4.00
C THR A 80 -3.50 1.41 3.83
N GLY A 81 -2.87 2.49 3.36
CA GLY A 81 -3.53 3.73 2.92
C GLY A 81 -3.76 4.79 3.99
N ASP A 82 -3.18 4.70 5.19
CA ASP A 82 -3.48 5.62 6.29
C ASP A 82 -3.21 7.11 5.96
N VAL A 83 -2.07 7.44 5.35
CA VAL A 83 -1.76 8.82 4.96
C VAL A 83 -2.64 9.28 3.80
N ALA A 84 -2.74 8.47 2.74
CA ALA A 84 -3.62 8.73 1.61
C ALA A 84 -5.08 8.99 2.01
N PHE A 85 -5.67 8.19 2.90
CA PHE A 85 -7.06 8.40 3.33
C PHE A 85 -7.23 9.66 4.18
N ARG A 86 -6.27 9.97 5.07
CA ARG A 86 -6.31 11.25 5.80
C ARG A 86 -6.19 12.44 4.87
N ALA A 87 -5.38 12.34 3.82
CA ALA A 87 -5.27 13.40 2.82
C ALA A 87 -6.58 13.55 2.04
N LEU A 88 -7.21 12.43 1.67
CA LEU A 88 -8.51 12.40 0.99
C LEU A 88 -9.61 13.05 1.84
N GLU A 89 -9.72 12.65 3.11
CA GLU A 89 -10.66 13.17 4.08
C GLU A 89 -10.45 14.68 4.27
N LYS A 90 -9.19 15.12 4.45
CA LYS A 90 -8.84 16.54 4.64
C LYS A 90 -9.17 17.40 3.42
N ALA A 91 -8.79 16.95 2.22
CA ALA A 91 -9.15 17.63 0.98
C ALA A 91 -10.68 17.73 0.83
N SER A 92 -11.40 16.73 1.34
CA SER A 92 -12.85 16.64 1.26
C SER A 92 -13.63 17.57 2.20
N GLU A 93 -12.98 18.29 3.11
CA GLU A 93 -13.66 19.22 4.03
C GLU A 93 -14.18 20.49 3.32
N THR A 94 -13.60 20.85 2.17
CA THR A 94 -14.00 22.03 1.40
C THR A 94 -15.09 21.68 0.38
N HIS A 95 -16.09 22.54 0.19
CA HIS A 95 -17.15 22.31 -0.80
C HIS A 95 -16.64 22.65 -2.22
N SER A 96 -16.44 21.63 -3.05
CA SER A 96 -16.02 21.76 -4.45
C SER A 96 -16.56 20.58 -5.27
N GLU A 97 -16.82 20.80 -6.55
CA GLU A 97 -17.20 19.75 -7.50
C GLU A 97 -16.01 18.87 -7.92
N VAL A 98 -14.79 19.40 -7.81
CA VAL A 98 -13.54 18.69 -8.15
C VAL A 98 -13.14 17.75 -7.00
N ARG A 99 -12.61 16.58 -7.33
CA ARG A 99 -12.11 15.59 -6.35
C ARG A 99 -10.59 15.43 -6.47
N PRO A 100 -9.89 15.25 -5.34
CA PRO A 100 -8.46 15.00 -5.38
C PRO A 100 -8.19 13.64 -6.05
N GLU A 101 -7.01 13.52 -6.64
CA GLU A 101 -6.53 12.27 -7.25
C GLU A 101 -5.39 11.73 -6.41
N ILE A 102 -5.66 10.74 -5.58
CA ILE A 102 -4.66 10.15 -4.69
C ILE A 102 -4.28 8.76 -5.18
N THR A 103 -2.99 8.51 -5.37
CA THR A 103 -2.46 7.21 -5.77
C THR A 103 -1.66 6.61 -4.63
N ILE A 104 -2.08 5.46 -4.12
CA ILE A 104 -1.32 4.68 -3.15
C ILE A 104 -0.38 3.76 -3.94
N CYS A 105 0.93 3.96 -3.76
CA CYS A 105 1.96 3.16 -4.40
C CYS A 105 2.68 2.29 -3.37
N ASP A 106 2.66 0.97 -3.53
CA ASP A 106 3.35 0.05 -2.64
C ASP A 106 3.83 -1.20 -3.40
N PRO A 107 5.02 -1.76 -3.10
CA PRO A 107 5.47 -2.99 -3.75
C PRO A 107 4.72 -4.25 -3.29
N SER A 108 3.89 -4.17 -2.25
CA SER A 108 3.14 -5.29 -1.70
C SER A 108 1.67 -5.27 -2.14
N GLU A 109 1.30 -6.17 -3.05
CA GLU A 109 -0.10 -6.32 -3.46
C GLU A 109 -1.01 -6.71 -2.29
N SER A 110 -0.51 -7.45 -1.29
CA SER A 110 -1.28 -7.76 -0.08
C SER A 110 -1.62 -6.51 0.72
N MET A 111 -0.69 -5.56 0.85
CA MET A 111 -0.94 -4.30 1.56
C MET A 111 -1.92 -3.41 0.78
N LEU A 112 -1.78 -3.35 -0.54
CA LEU A 112 -2.75 -2.67 -1.41
C LEU A 112 -4.13 -3.32 -1.33
N GLY A 113 -4.21 -4.64 -1.22
CA GLY A 113 -5.47 -5.37 -0.99
C GLY A 113 -6.18 -4.94 0.29
N VAL A 114 -5.43 -4.74 1.39
CA VAL A 114 -5.97 -4.17 2.64
C VAL A 114 -6.43 -2.73 2.42
N ALA A 115 -5.64 -1.91 1.73
CA ALA A 115 -6.00 -0.52 1.44
C ALA A 115 -7.29 -0.42 0.62
N ARG A 116 -7.46 -1.27 -0.41
CA ARG A 116 -8.68 -1.34 -1.22
C ARG A 116 -9.91 -1.66 -0.36
N ARG A 117 -9.81 -2.66 0.55
CA ARG A 117 -10.90 -2.99 1.48
C ARG A 117 -11.24 -1.80 2.39
N ARG A 118 -10.23 -1.18 3.00
CA ARG A 118 -10.40 0.01 3.86
C ARG A 118 -11.01 1.19 3.12
N ALA A 119 -10.67 1.39 1.84
CA ALA A 119 -11.27 2.43 1.01
C ALA A 119 -12.77 2.19 0.82
N VAL A 120 -13.18 0.95 0.54
CA VAL A 120 -14.60 0.58 0.43
C VAL A 120 -15.33 0.78 1.76
N ASP A 121 -14.76 0.29 2.87
CA ASP A 121 -15.38 0.39 4.20
C ASP A 121 -15.58 1.85 4.65
N ARG A 122 -14.69 2.77 4.21
CA ARG A 122 -14.78 4.21 4.47
C ARG A 122 -15.59 4.99 3.43
N GLY A 123 -16.13 4.32 2.40
CA GLY A 123 -16.89 4.97 1.33
C GLY A 123 -16.04 5.76 0.33
N HIS A 124 -14.72 5.55 0.30
CA HIS A 124 -13.79 6.16 -0.66
C HIS A 124 -13.78 5.39 -2.00
N LEU A 125 -14.89 5.47 -2.74
CA LEU A 125 -15.06 4.76 -4.02
C LEU A 125 -14.47 5.50 -5.24
N GLN A 126 -14.07 6.76 -5.06
CA GLN A 126 -13.56 7.65 -6.11
C GLN A 126 -12.42 8.51 -5.56
N GLY A 127 -11.56 9.01 -6.43
CA GLY A 127 -10.43 9.87 -6.05
C GLY A 127 -9.26 9.15 -5.39
N VAL A 128 -9.29 7.81 -5.35
CA VAL A 128 -8.18 6.96 -4.91
C VAL A 128 -7.89 5.87 -5.94
N SER A 129 -6.61 5.69 -6.24
CA SER A 129 -6.10 4.61 -7.08
C SER A 129 -4.97 3.86 -6.35
N PHE A 130 -4.67 2.63 -6.79
CA PHE A 130 -3.71 1.76 -6.13
C PHE A 130 -2.78 1.16 -7.17
N VAL A 131 -1.47 1.30 -6.94
CA VAL A 131 -0.42 0.96 -7.88
C VAL A 131 0.61 0.08 -7.20
N CYS A 132 0.83 -1.10 -7.77
CA CYS A 132 1.87 -2.02 -7.31
C CYS A 132 3.20 -1.64 -7.97
N ALA A 133 4.00 -0.84 -7.27
CA ALA A 133 5.29 -0.39 -7.76
C ALA A 133 6.24 -0.05 -6.61
N ARG A 134 7.53 -0.11 -6.93
CA ARG A 134 8.62 0.25 -6.03
C ARG A 134 8.87 1.75 -6.08
N ALA A 135 9.38 2.31 -4.97
CA ALA A 135 9.79 3.71 -4.92
C ALA A 135 10.87 4.04 -5.96
N GLU A 136 11.70 3.08 -6.33
CA GLU A 136 12.78 3.24 -7.32
C GLU A 136 12.31 3.15 -8.78
N ALA A 137 11.03 2.90 -9.05
CA ALA A 137 10.48 2.83 -10.41
C ALA A 137 8.97 3.16 -10.40
N LEU A 138 8.65 4.46 -10.28
CA LEU A 138 7.27 4.92 -10.19
C LEU A 138 6.66 5.02 -11.60
N PRO A 139 5.46 4.46 -11.86
CA PRO A 139 4.88 4.45 -13.20
C PRO A 139 4.29 5.80 -13.62
N GLN A 140 4.25 6.78 -12.73
CA GLN A 140 3.79 8.12 -13.06
C GLN A 140 4.76 8.79 -14.05
N PRO A 141 4.24 9.53 -15.04
CA PRO A 141 5.08 10.32 -15.93
C PRO A 141 5.80 11.45 -15.20
N ASP A 142 6.78 12.04 -15.87
CA ASP A 142 7.52 13.18 -15.36
C ASP A 142 6.58 14.37 -15.12
N ARG A 143 6.72 15.03 -13.97
CA ARG A 143 6.04 16.30 -13.64
C ARG A 143 4.52 16.27 -13.76
N THR A 144 3.89 15.19 -13.31
CA THR A 144 2.41 15.06 -13.33
C THR A 144 1.78 15.06 -11.95
N VAL A 145 2.57 15.16 -10.88
CA VAL A 145 2.12 15.01 -9.50
C VAL A 145 2.36 16.30 -8.74
N ASP A 146 1.35 16.78 -8.01
CA ASP A 146 1.42 18.03 -7.27
C ASP A 146 2.07 17.82 -5.89
N ALA A 147 1.88 16.64 -5.28
CA ALA A 147 2.54 16.30 -4.03
C ALA A 147 2.91 14.82 -3.93
N CYS A 148 3.99 14.50 -3.22
CA CYS A 148 4.46 13.14 -3.02
C CYS A 148 4.78 12.90 -1.53
N THR A 149 4.14 11.90 -0.92
CA THR A 149 4.41 11.52 0.47
C THR A 149 5.13 10.18 0.55
N ILE A 150 5.98 10.03 1.57
CA ILE A 150 6.50 8.74 2.00
C ILE A 150 6.58 8.73 3.53
N SER A 151 5.66 8.04 4.18
CA SER A 151 5.60 8.00 5.64
C SER A 151 6.15 6.69 6.15
N PHE A 152 7.25 6.75 6.91
CA PHE A 152 7.94 5.59 7.48
C PHE A 152 8.51 4.58 6.47
N GLY A 153 8.19 4.66 5.17
CA GLY A 153 8.64 3.72 4.15
C GLY A 153 10.08 3.92 3.64
N LEU A 154 10.63 5.14 3.71
CA LEU A 154 11.93 5.48 3.10
C LEU A 154 13.09 4.62 3.64
N ARG A 155 13.01 4.16 4.89
CA ARG A 155 14.03 3.28 5.49
C ARG A 155 14.16 1.93 4.76
N ASN A 156 13.07 1.46 4.14
CA ASN A 156 12.97 0.17 3.45
C ASN A 156 13.26 0.26 1.94
N VAL A 157 13.42 1.47 1.40
CA VAL A 157 13.84 1.68 0.01
C VAL A 157 15.28 1.19 -0.13
N THR A 158 15.53 0.34 -1.12
CA THR A 158 16.83 -0.33 -1.30
C THR A 158 17.89 0.67 -1.74
N ASP A 159 17.58 1.47 -2.76
CA ASP A 159 18.38 2.62 -3.16
C ASP A 159 17.59 3.91 -2.91
N ARG A 160 17.91 4.57 -1.79
CA ARG A 160 17.23 5.81 -1.38
C ARG A 160 17.49 6.95 -2.35
N GLN A 161 18.64 6.98 -3.03
CA GLN A 161 18.95 8.04 -3.99
C GLN A 161 18.10 7.88 -5.24
N VAL A 162 17.98 6.65 -5.76
CA VAL A 162 17.08 6.36 -6.89
C VAL A 162 15.63 6.62 -6.49
N GLY A 163 15.18 6.16 -5.32
CA GLY A 163 13.82 6.41 -4.85
C GLY A 163 13.48 7.91 -4.71
N LEU A 164 14.38 8.70 -4.10
CA LEU A 164 14.19 10.15 -4.00
C LEU A 164 14.24 10.84 -5.38
N SER A 165 15.08 10.34 -6.30
CA SER A 165 15.15 10.86 -7.67
C SER A 165 13.87 10.58 -8.45
N GLU A 166 13.27 9.39 -8.29
CA GLU A 166 11.97 9.05 -8.89
C GLU A 166 10.83 9.88 -8.32
N MET A 167 10.77 10.04 -6.99
CA MET A 167 9.81 10.95 -6.35
C MET A 167 9.97 12.37 -6.88
N ARG A 168 11.20 12.85 -7.06
CA ARG A 168 11.48 14.17 -7.65
C ARG A 168 11.08 14.26 -9.12
N ARG A 169 11.24 13.19 -9.90
CA ARG A 169 10.91 13.13 -11.34
C ARG A 169 9.42 13.32 -11.57
N ILE A 170 8.59 12.67 -10.77
CA ILE A 170 7.13 12.71 -10.93
C ILE A 170 6.51 14.04 -10.47
N LEU A 171 7.19 14.78 -9.59
CA LEU A 171 6.73 16.07 -9.05
C LEU A 171 6.78 17.19 -10.11
N ASP A 172 5.67 17.90 -10.25
CA ASP A 172 5.57 19.11 -11.07
C ASP A 172 6.43 20.26 -10.51
N ILE A 173 6.59 21.34 -11.28
CA ILE A 173 7.29 22.54 -10.84
C ILE A 173 6.54 23.15 -9.67
N GLY A 174 7.21 23.21 -8.51
CA GLY A 174 6.61 23.69 -7.27
C GLY A 174 5.86 22.63 -6.47
N GLY A 175 5.80 21.38 -6.96
CA GLY A 175 5.30 20.26 -6.19
C GLY A 175 6.23 19.89 -5.03
N HIS A 176 5.65 19.27 -4.00
CA HIS A 176 6.30 19.03 -2.71
C HIS A 176 6.15 17.61 -2.15
#